data_AF-A0A950IVX3-F1
#
_entry.id   AF-A0A950IVX3-F1
#
_cell.length_a   1.000
_cell.length_b   1.000
_cell.length_c   1.000
_cell.angle_alpha   90.00
_cell.angle_beta   90.00
_cell.angle_gamma   90.00
#
_symmetry.space_group_name_H-M   'P 1'
#
loop_
_entity.id
_entity.type
_entity.pdbx_description
1 polymer ?
#
loop_
_entity_poly.entity_id
_entity_poly.type
_entity_poly.pdbx_seq_one_letter_code
_entity_poly.pdbx_strand_id
1 'polypeptide(L)'
;MPEYVSNLVGSLDRVTSNEQTLTEQLSTGIKINSLSDDPAAAGENVLLTSQLSADDTFSATASSAQSLLQVADSALGNVVTQLTTAISLATQANNGVLNGSNLQSVSTELVGIRDEVLALANSSYLGTYIFAGGQGATQPFSLNNSTTPNTVTYNGDGD
;
A
#
# COMPACT_ATOMS: atom_id res chain seq x y z
N MET A 1 -21.65 -71.02 14.86
CA MET A 1 -20.33 -70.55 14.40
C MET A 1 -20.31 -69.60 13.18
N PRO A 2 -21.40 -69.04 12.60
CA PRO A 2 -21.29 -68.02 11.54
C PRO A 2 -21.10 -66.57 12.04
N GLU A 3 -21.51 -66.23 13.26
CA GLU A 3 -21.52 -64.84 13.76
C GLU A 3 -20.12 -64.22 13.92
N TYR A 4 -19.10 -65.04 14.18
CA TYR A 4 -17.74 -64.55 14.39
C TYR A 4 -17.14 -63.93 13.12
N VAL A 5 -17.48 -64.47 11.94
CA VAL A 5 -16.96 -63.97 10.66
C VAL A 5 -17.65 -62.65 10.28
N SER A 6 -18.95 -62.53 10.54
CA SER A 6 -19.70 -61.29 10.30
C SER A 6 -19.25 -60.15 11.23
N ASN A 7 -19.00 -60.45 12.51
CA ASN A 7 -18.48 -59.47 13.46
C ASN A 7 -17.03 -59.07 13.14
N LEU A 8 -16.22 -60.02 12.63
CA LEU A 8 -14.85 -59.74 12.21
C LEU A 8 -14.81 -58.84 10.97
N VAL A 9 -15.64 -59.12 9.96
CA VAL A 9 -15.75 -58.27 8.75
C VAL A 9 -16.19 -56.86 9.12
N GLY A 10 -17.24 -56.70 9.95
CA GLY A 10 -17.66 -55.37 10.42
C GLY A 10 -16.60 -54.65 11.26
N SER A 11 -15.77 -55.38 12.01
CA SER A 11 -14.63 -54.78 12.73
C SER A 11 -13.49 -54.37 11.81
N LEU A 12 -13.22 -55.14 10.75
CA LEU A 12 -12.22 -54.82 9.73
C LEU A 12 -12.60 -53.57 8.93
N ASP A 13 -13.87 -53.44 8.58
CA ASP A 13 -14.38 -52.26 7.85
C ASP A 13 -14.22 -50.98 8.69
N ARG A 14 -14.49 -51.06 10.00
CA ARG A 14 -14.28 -49.93 10.92
C ARG A 14 -12.81 -49.58 11.13
N VAL A 15 -11.93 -50.59 11.19
CA VAL A 15 -10.48 -50.34 11.31
C VAL A 15 -9.96 -49.69 10.02
N THR A 16 -10.40 -50.17 8.85
CA THR A 16 -10.00 -49.63 7.56
C THR A 16 -10.47 -48.18 7.36
N SER A 17 -11.70 -47.84 7.79
CA SER A 17 -12.17 -46.46 7.72
C SER A 17 -11.38 -45.54 8.66
N ASN A 18 -11.07 -45.99 9.88
CA ASN A 18 -10.25 -45.22 10.82
C ASN A 18 -8.84 -44.96 10.28
N GLU A 19 -8.20 -45.96 9.68
CA GLU A 19 -6.88 -45.81 9.06
C GLU A 19 -6.89 -44.77 7.92
N GLN A 20 -7.95 -44.74 7.09
CA GLN A 20 -8.11 -43.72 6.06
C GLN A 20 -8.24 -42.32 6.65
N THR A 21 -9.09 -42.14 7.67
CA THR A 21 -9.25 -40.85 8.34
C THR A 21 -7.95 -40.39 9.01
N LEU A 22 -7.22 -41.28 9.70
CA LEU A 22 -5.93 -40.94 10.30
C LEU A 22 -4.89 -40.56 9.24
N THR A 23 -4.87 -41.28 8.12
CA THR A 23 -3.95 -40.98 7.00
C THR A 23 -4.25 -39.61 6.40
N GLU A 24 -5.53 -39.25 6.24
CA GLU A 24 -5.94 -37.92 5.80
C GLU A 24 -5.56 -36.83 6.80
N GLN A 25 -5.81 -37.05 8.10
CA GLN A 25 -5.40 -36.10 9.15
C GLN A 25 -3.89 -35.92 9.22
N LEU A 26 -3.11 -36.99 9.01
CA LEU A 26 -1.64 -36.94 8.98
C LEU A 26 -1.14 -36.21 7.73
N SER A 27 -1.80 -36.42 6.58
CA SER A 27 -1.44 -35.77 5.32
C SER A 27 -1.81 -34.30 5.28
N THR A 28 -2.94 -33.89 5.87
CA THR A 28 -3.36 -32.48 5.92
C THR A 28 -2.80 -31.75 7.14
N GLY A 29 -2.40 -32.47 8.19
CA GLY A 29 -2.05 -31.91 9.50
C GLY A 29 -3.26 -31.37 10.26
N ILE A 30 -4.47 -31.54 9.74
CA ILE A 30 -5.71 -30.98 10.31
C ILE A 30 -6.52 -32.13 10.89
N LYS A 31 -6.78 -32.06 12.20
CA LYS A 31 -7.51 -33.09 12.95
C LYS A 31 -8.98 -33.22 12.54
N ILE A 32 -9.58 -32.16 11.99
CA ILE A 32 -10.99 -32.12 11.58
C ILE A 32 -11.04 -31.81 10.09
N ASN A 33 -11.21 -32.84 9.27
CA ASN A 33 -11.28 -32.69 7.80
C ASN A 33 -12.73 -32.58 7.28
N SER A 34 -13.75 -32.92 8.09
CA SER A 34 -15.15 -32.92 7.68
C SER A 34 -16.08 -32.26 8.71
N LEU A 35 -17.07 -31.50 8.21
CA LEU A 35 -18.19 -30.95 8.98
C LEU A 35 -18.99 -32.03 9.73
N SER A 36 -18.93 -33.27 9.25
CA SER A 36 -19.63 -34.42 9.84
C SER A 36 -18.95 -34.95 11.11
N ASP A 37 -17.66 -34.68 11.32
CA ASP A 37 -16.89 -35.24 12.46
C ASP A 37 -17.13 -34.44 13.74
N ASP A 38 -17.19 -33.10 13.63
CA ASP A 38 -17.57 -32.20 14.72
C ASP A 38 -18.10 -30.87 14.12
N PRO A 39 -19.43 -30.69 14.02
CA PRO A 39 -20.02 -29.48 13.44
C PRO A 39 -19.75 -28.22 14.28
N ALA A 40 -19.50 -28.34 15.59
CA ALA A 40 -19.19 -27.19 16.44
C ALA A 40 -17.75 -26.73 16.20
N ALA A 41 -16.80 -27.65 16.20
CA ALA A 41 -15.39 -27.33 15.94
C ALA A 41 -15.14 -26.94 14.47
N ALA A 42 -15.90 -27.48 13.52
CA ALA A 42 -15.85 -27.03 12.13
C ALA A 42 -16.39 -25.60 11.96
N GLY A 43 -17.45 -25.22 12.69
CA GLY A 43 -17.96 -23.84 12.72
C GLY A 43 -16.94 -22.84 13.29
N GLU A 44 -16.26 -23.21 14.37
CA GLU A 44 -15.18 -22.42 14.95
C GLU A 44 -13.98 -22.28 13.99
N ASN A 45 -13.64 -23.34 13.26
CA ASN A 45 -12.57 -23.30 12.26
C ASN A 45 -12.87 -22.34 11.09
N VAL A 46 -14.11 -22.33 10.60
CA VAL A 46 -14.54 -21.38 9.57
C VAL A 46 -14.44 -19.93 10.06
N LEU A 47 -14.87 -19.67 11.30
CA LEU A 47 -14.74 -18.35 11.92
C LEU A 47 -13.26 -17.94 12.03
N LEU A 48 -12.40 -18.84 12.50
CA LEU A 48 -10.97 -18.59 12.63
C LEU A 48 -10.31 -18.33 11.27
N THR A 49 -10.66 -19.10 10.25
CA THR A 49 -10.15 -18.92 8.88
C THR A 49 -10.59 -17.58 8.30
N SER A 50 -11.83 -17.16 8.56
CA SER A 50 -12.33 -15.85 8.17
C SER A 50 -11.57 -14.73 8.89
N GLN A 51 -11.27 -14.89 10.18
CA GLN A 51 -10.48 -13.92 10.94
C GLN A 51 -9.05 -13.83 10.41
N LEU A 52 -8.39 -14.96 10.15
CA LEU A 52 -7.06 -15.00 9.55
C LEU A 52 -7.02 -14.30 8.19
N SER A 53 -8.02 -14.54 7.34
CA SER A 53 -8.12 -13.89 6.02
C SER A 53 -8.29 -12.36 6.14
N ALA A 54 -9.06 -11.91 7.15
CA ALA A 54 -9.22 -10.49 7.44
C ALA A 54 -7.90 -9.87 7.96
N ASP A 55 -7.19 -10.56 8.84
CA ASP A 55 -5.89 -10.13 9.38
C ASP A 55 -4.82 -10.06 8.27
N ASP A 56 -4.78 -11.04 7.36
CA ASP A 56 -3.87 -11.04 6.21
C ASP A 56 -4.14 -9.84 5.29
N THR A 57 -5.41 -9.55 5.00
CA THR A 57 -5.81 -8.39 4.20
C THR A 57 -5.44 -7.08 4.90
N PHE A 58 -5.64 -7.00 6.21
CA PHE A 58 -5.25 -5.85 7.01
C PHE A 58 -3.74 -5.63 6.97
N SER A 59 -2.95 -6.68 7.16
CA SER A 59 -1.49 -6.64 7.10
C SER A 59 -0.97 -6.17 5.74
N ALA A 60 -1.55 -6.69 4.65
CA ALA A 60 -1.22 -6.27 3.28
C ALA A 60 -1.56 -4.79 3.03
N THR A 61 -2.72 -4.34 3.54
CA THR A 61 -3.17 -2.95 3.42
C THR A 61 -2.25 -2.02 4.23
N ALA A 62 -1.89 -2.40 5.46
CA ALA A 62 -0.98 -1.65 6.32
C ALA A 62 0.42 -1.52 5.68
N SER A 63 0.93 -2.61 5.10
CA SER A 63 2.21 -2.61 4.39
C SER A 63 2.17 -1.67 3.18
N SER A 64 1.09 -1.70 2.40
CA SER A 64 0.91 -0.81 1.25
C SER A 64 0.82 0.66 1.67
N ALA A 65 0.11 0.96 2.77
CA ALA A 65 0.04 2.30 3.34
C ALA A 65 1.41 2.77 3.83
N GLN A 66 2.21 1.91 4.46
CA GLN A 66 3.57 2.23 4.88
C GLN A 66 4.46 2.58 3.69
N SER A 67 4.41 1.81 2.60
CA SER A 67 5.16 2.12 1.37
C SER A 67 4.73 3.46 0.77
N LEU A 68 3.41 3.73 0.71
CA LEU A 68 2.89 5.01 0.26
C LEU A 68 3.43 6.18 1.09
N LEU A 69 3.41 6.05 2.42
CA LEU A 69 3.93 7.06 3.34
C LEU A 69 5.44 7.29 3.18
N GLN A 70 6.23 6.25 2.94
CA GLN A 70 7.67 6.39 2.68
C GLN A 70 7.96 7.19 1.40
N VAL A 71 7.17 6.96 0.35
CA VAL A 71 7.28 7.73 -0.91
C VAL A 71 6.88 9.18 -0.68
N ALA A 72 5.78 9.41 0.06
CA ALA A 72 5.33 10.76 0.39
C ALA A 72 6.36 11.52 1.24
N ASP A 73 6.92 10.90 2.26
CA ASP A 73 7.96 11.48 3.12
C ASP A 73 9.22 11.84 2.32
N SER A 74 9.67 10.94 1.43
CA SER A 74 10.81 11.19 0.55
C SER A 74 10.56 12.37 -0.38
N ALA A 75 9.36 12.44 -0.98
CA ALA A 75 8.98 13.55 -1.86
C ALA A 75 8.94 14.89 -1.09
N LEU A 76 8.36 14.90 0.13
CA LEU A 76 8.32 16.09 0.98
C LEU A 76 9.72 16.53 1.44
N GLY A 77 10.60 15.58 1.79
CA GLY A 77 11.99 15.88 2.14
C GLY A 77 12.76 16.55 0.99
N ASN A 78 12.52 16.11 -0.24
CA ASN A 78 13.07 16.74 -1.43
C ASN A 78 12.49 18.15 -1.66
N VAL A 79 11.17 18.33 -1.48
CA VAL A 79 10.53 19.66 -1.56
C VAL A 79 11.15 20.63 -0.55
N VAL A 80 11.34 20.22 0.70
CA VAL A 80 11.97 21.05 1.74
C VAL A 80 13.38 21.45 1.33
N THR A 81 14.16 20.52 0.77
CA THR A 81 15.51 20.80 0.27
C THR A 81 15.49 21.85 -0.85
N GLN A 82 14.61 21.68 -1.83
CA GLN A 82 14.45 22.61 -2.95
C GLN A 82 14.02 24.01 -2.49
N LEU A 83 13.06 24.10 -1.57
CA LEU A 83 12.61 25.37 -1.01
C LEU A 83 13.70 26.07 -0.18
N THR A 84 14.51 25.30 0.56
CA THR A 84 15.65 25.84 1.30
C THR A 84 16.67 26.49 0.36
N THR A 85 16.97 25.82 -0.76
CA THR A 85 17.83 26.36 -1.82
C THR A 85 17.23 27.63 -2.43
N ALA A 86 15.93 27.64 -2.73
CA ALA A 86 15.25 28.82 -3.27
C ALA A 86 15.33 30.04 -2.31
N ILE A 87 15.12 29.83 -1.01
CA ILE A 87 15.23 30.89 0.00
C ILE A 87 16.66 31.46 0.05
N SER A 88 17.67 30.58 -0.05
CA SER A 88 19.08 30.99 -0.08
C SER A 88 19.40 31.85 -1.30
N LEU A 89 18.95 31.42 -2.49
CA LEU A 89 19.09 32.18 -3.74
C LEU A 89 18.36 33.52 -3.69
N ALA A 90 17.13 33.55 -3.16
CA ALA A 90 16.36 34.78 -2.99
C ALA A 90 17.06 35.77 -2.05
N THR A 91 17.62 35.27 -0.93
CA THR A 91 18.39 36.08 0.02
C THR A 91 19.66 36.64 -0.62
N GLN A 92 20.38 35.81 -1.40
CA GLN A 92 21.56 36.25 -2.14
C GLN A 92 21.22 37.35 -3.15
N ALA A 93 20.10 37.22 -3.87
CA ALA A 93 19.62 38.24 -4.80
C ALA A 93 19.25 39.56 -4.11
N ASN A 94 18.71 39.50 -2.89
CA ASN A 94 18.32 40.68 -2.12
C ASN A 94 19.51 41.47 -1.52
N ASN A 95 20.70 40.85 -1.41
CA ASN A 95 21.88 41.52 -0.84
C ASN A 95 22.48 42.63 -1.73
N GLY A 96 21.92 42.90 -2.92
CA GLY A 96 22.20 44.12 -3.71
C GLY A 96 23.57 44.18 -4.42
N VAL A 97 24.40 43.14 -4.30
CA VAL A 97 25.73 43.05 -4.94
C VAL A 97 25.66 42.43 -6.35
N LEU A 98 24.51 41.84 -6.73
CA LEU A 98 24.34 41.18 -8.02
C LEU A 98 24.05 42.18 -9.14
N ASN A 99 24.73 42.02 -10.27
CA ASN A 99 24.41 42.74 -11.51
C ASN A 99 23.18 42.11 -12.21
N GLY A 100 22.65 42.78 -13.24
CA GLY A 100 21.46 42.31 -13.96
C GLY A 100 21.60 40.91 -14.58
N SER A 101 22.80 40.54 -15.05
CA SER A 101 23.06 39.19 -15.58
C SER A 101 22.98 38.13 -14.49
N ASN A 102 23.52 38.42 -13.30
CA ASN A 102 23.45 37.50 -12.16
C ASN A 102 22.02 37.33 -11.66
N LEU A 103 21.22 38.41 -11.64
CA LEU A 103 19.80 38.34 -11.29
C LEU A 103 19.00 37.50 -12.29
N GLN A 104 19.32 37.58 -13.58
CA GLN A 104 18.71 36.72 -14.61
C GLN A 104 19.04 35.24 -14.38
N SER A 105 20.28 34.92 -14.03
CA SER A 105 20.69 33.54 -13.70
C SER A 105 19.96 33.01 -12.46
N VAL A 106 19.89 33.81 -11.38
CA VAL A 106 19.13 33.45 -10.17
C VAL A 106 17.65 33.22 -10.48
N SER A 107 17.05 34.08 -11.31
CA SER A 107 15.66 33.89 -11.75
C SER A 107 15.46 32.58 -12.51
N THR A 108 16.43 32.18 -13.35
CA THR A 108 16.37 30.92 -14.11
C THR A 108 16.43 29.72 -13.15
N GLU A 109 17.27 29.81 -12.13
CA GLU A 109 17.42 28.73 -11.16
C GLU A 109 16.20 28.59 -10.25
N LEU A 110 15.59 29.70 -9.83
CA LEU A 110 14.31 29.69 -9.10
C LEU A 110 13.16 29.08 -9.93
N VAL A 111 13.16 29.30 -11.25
CA VAL A 111 12.20 28.65 -12.16
C VAL A 111 12.43 27.14 -12.20
N GLY A 112 13.69 26.69 -12.30
CA GLY A 112 14.03 25.27 -12.24
C GLY A 112 13.61 24.62 -10.92
N ILE A 113 13.83 25.31 -9.80
CA ILE A 113 13.38 24.84 -8.48
C ILE A 113 11.86 24.69 -8.42
N ARG A 114 11.10 25.68 -8.92
CA ARG A 114 9.64 25.60 -8.99
C ARG A 114 9.19 24.36 -9.78
N ASP A 115 9.81 24.11 -10.93
CA ASP A 115 9.44 23.00 -11.80
C ASP A 115 9.74 21.64 -11.16
N GLU A 116 10.87 21.54 -10.43
CA GLU A 116 11.20 20.36 -9.64
C GLU A 116 10.20 20.13 -8.49
N VAL A 117 9.85 21.20 -7.75
CA VAL A 117 8.83 21.11 -6.69
C VAL A 117 7.48 20.69 -7.26
N LEU A 118 7.10 21.18 -8.45
CA LEU A 118 5.88 20.77 -9.13
C LEU A 118 5.92 19.30 -9.57
N ALA A 119 7.08 18.80 -10.02
CA ALA A 119 7.26 17.40 -10.33
C ALA A 119 7.12 16.52 -9.08
N LEU A 120 7.75 16.90 -7.98
CA LEU A 120 7.65 16.22 -6.69
C LEU A 120 6.21 16.23 -6.14
N ALA A 121 5.50 17.36 -6.27
CA ALA A 121 4.10 17.49 -5.87
C ALA A 121 3.15 16.60 -6.71
N ASN A 122 3.59 16.16 -7.89
CA ASN A 122 2.89 15.20 -8.73
C ASN A 122 3.47 13.77 -8.64
N SER A 123 4.13 13.43 -7.53
CA SER A 123 4.63 12.07 -7.30
C SER A 123 3.51 11.04 -7.27
N SER A 124 3.76 9.86 -7.83
CA SER A 124 2.81 8.75 -7.91
C SER A 124 3.37 7.47 -7.33
N TYR A 125 2.52 6.67 -6.70
CA TYR A 125 2.82 5.32 -6.23
C TYR A 125 1.78 4.35 -6.82
N LEU A 126 2.26 3.31 -7.52
CA LEU A 126 1.41 2.30 -8.18
C LEU A 126 0.33 2.90 -9.11
N GLY A 127 0.66 3.99 -9.80
CA GLY A 127 -0.27 4.68 -10.72
C GLY A 127 -1.23 5.65 -10.03
N THR A 128 -1.13 5.82 -8.71
CA THR A 128 -1.95 6.73 -7.92
C THR A 128 -1.12 7.92 -7.48
N TYR A 129 -1.55 9.15 -7.79
CA TYR A 129 -0.94 10.37 -7.29
C TYR A 129 -1.11 10.48 -5.77
N ILE A 130 0.00 10.65 -5.06
CA ILE A 130 0.02 10.55 -3.59
C ILE A 130 -0.48 11.82 -2.90
N PHE A 131 -0.49 12.93 -3.63
CA PHE A 131 -0.91 14.25 -3.14
C PHE A 131 -2.21 14.74 -3.80
N ALA A 132 -3.00 13.84 -4.39
CA ALA A 132 -4.29 14.15 -5.00
C ALA A 132 -5.50 13.85 -4.11
N GLY A 133 -5.24 13.52 -2.83
CA GLY A 133 -6.22 13.04 -1.87
C GLY A 133 -7.05 11.88 -2.42
N GLY A 134 -8.38 12.00 -2.40
CA GLY A 134 -9.28 10.98 -2.97
C GLY A 134 -9.22 10.80 -4.49
N GLN A 135 -8.62 11.74 -5.24
CA GLN A 135 -8.56 11.71 -6.71
C GLN A 135 -7.22 11.23 -7.26
N GLY A 136 -6.74 10.08 -6.79
CA GLY A 136 -5.42 9.55 -7.16
C GLY A 136 -5.19 9.26 -8.66
N ALA A 137 -6.22 9.24 -9.51
CA ALA A 137 -6.09 9.08 -10.96
C ALA A 137 -5.89 10.41 -11.71
N THR A 138 -6.10 11.55 -11.05
CA THR A 138 -5.99 12.89 -11.64
C THR A 138 -4.69 13.54 -11.18
N GLN A 139 -3.97 14.21 -12.08
CA GLN A 139 -2.78 14.97 -11.71
C GLN A 139 -3.16 16.11 -10.73
N PRO A 140 -2.59 16.14 -9.51
CA PRO A 140 -3.03 17.08 -8.48
C PRO A 140 -2.60 18.52 -8.74
N PHE A 141 -1.42 18.76 -9.30
CA PHE A 141 -0.92 20.13 -9.49
C PHE A 141 -0.63 20.42 -10.95
N SER A 142 -1.30 21.45 -11.49
CA SER A 142 -1.09 21.94 -12.85
C SER A 142 -0.57 23.38 -12.85
N LEU A 143 0.45 23.65 -13.66
CA LEU A 143 0.99 25.00 -13.85
C LEU A 143 0.20 25.74 -14.95
N ASN A 144 -0.36 26.88 -14.60
CA ASN A 144 -0.93 27.82 -15.54
C ASN A 144 0.12 28.85 -15.96
N ASN A 145 0.55 28.76 -17.22
CA ASN A 145 1.52 29.66 -17.86
C ASN A 145 0.88 30.87 -18.55
N SER A 146 -0.45 31.02 -18.47
CA SER A 146 -1.18 32.14 -19.08
C SER A 146 -1.26 33.36 -18.15
N THR A 147 -0.86 33.24 -16.88
CA THR A 147 -0.81 34.34 -15.92
C THR A 147 0.63 34.82 -15.71
N THR A 148 0.82 36.09 -15.35
CA THR A 148 2.12 36.62 -14.94
C THR A 148 1.99 37.23 -13.54
N PRO A 149 2.56 36.60 -12.48
CA PRO A 149 3.34 35.35 -12.50
C PRO A 149 2.50 34.10 -12.81
N ASN A 150 3.15 33.02 -13.26
CA ASN A 150 2.50 31.71 -13.44
C ASN A 150 1.85 31.27 -12.12
N THR A 151 0.65 30.72 -12.18
CA THR A 151 -0.06 30.20 -11.01
C THR A 151 -0.12 28.68 -11.03
N VAL A 152 -0.11 28.05 -9.86
CA VAL A 152 -0.33 26.60 -9.72
C VAL A 152 -1.75 26.39 -9.23
N THR A 153 -2.49 25.51 -9.90
CA THR A 153 -3.85 25.11 -9.52
C THR A 153 -3.83 23.69 -9.00
N TYR A 154 -4.53 23.46 -7.89
CA TYR A 154 -4.78 22.14 -7.34
C TYR A 154 -6.06 21.55 -7.95
N ASN A 155 -5.98 20.32 -8.44
CA ASN A 155 -7.05 19.58 -9.11
C ASN A 155 -7.35 18.23 -8.42
N GLY A 156 -6.92 18.03 -7.17
CA GLY A 156 -7.21 16.82 -6.41
C GLY A 156 -8.61 16.83 -5.80
N ASP A 157 -8.81 16.17 -4.65
CA ASP A 157 -10.06 16.23 -3.92
C ASP A 157 -10.37 17.65 -3.41
N GLY A 158 -11.59 18.12 -3.64
CA GLY A 158 -11.97 19.51 -3.40
C GLY A 158 -12.33 19.84 -1.95
N ASP A 159 -11.64 19.25 -0.97
CA ASP A 159 -11.83 19.53 0.45
C ASP A 159 -11.02 20.74 0.94
#